data_AF-A0A402BLM9-F1
#
_entry.id   AF-A0A402BLM9-F1
#
_cell.length_a   1.000
_cell.length_b   1.000
_cell.length_c   1.000
_cell.angle_alpha   90.00
_cell.angle_beta   90.00
_cell.angle_gamma   90.00
#
_symmetry.space_group_name_H-M   'P 1'
#
loop_
_entity.id
_entity.type
_entity.pdbx_description
1 polymer ?
#
loop_
_entity_poly.entity_id
_entity_poly.type
_entity_poly.pdbx_seq_one_letter_code
_entity_poly.pdbx_strand_id
1 'polypeptide(L)'
;MTEFSAARKKTTTESRGGRSESNPVRPLPSQVLDIIIHFLNTVHTGYLILTVQDGHVVKIEKTEKFIISAKSREAGYIHYDKPQKKHPLQGKITAELQAIQYGQLVIRLDNGQVEQIEKTEKRRVHELEGIYGDGI
;
A
#
# COMPACT_ATOMS: atom_id res chain seq x y z
N MET A 1 -50.36 -32.08 -24.42
CA MET A 1 -51.67 -31.41 -24.54
C MET A 1 -51.85 -30.57 -23.29
N THR A 2 -52.00 -29.25 -23.25
CA THR A 2 -52.17 -28.20 -24.28
C THR A 2 -51.86 -26.85 -23.58
N GLU A 3 -51.48 -25.85 -24.38
CA GLU A 3 -50.98 -24.50 -24.06
C GLU A 3 -52.00 -23.49 -23.49
N PHE A 4 -51.47 -22.27 -23.26
CA PHE A 4 -52.03 -20.88 -23.32
C PHE A 4 -51.96 -20.13 -21.98
N SER A 5 -51.04 -19.18 -21.76
CA SER A 5 -50.82 -17.82 -22.35
C SER A 5 -51.50 -16.69 -21.56
N ALA A 6 -50.73 -15.69 -21.07
CA ALA A 6 -50.92 -14.26 -21.36
C ALA A 6 -50.02 -13.33 -20.51
N ALA A 7 -49.52 -12.27 -21.17
CA ALA A 7 -48.60 -11.20 -20.75
C ALA A 7 -49.20 -10.21 -19.69
N ARG A 8 -48.48 -9.27 -19.04
CA ARG A 8 -47.84 -8.07 -19.65
C ARG A 8 -47.17 -7.11 -18.61
N LYS A 9 -45.99 -6.56 -18.98
CA LYS A 9 -45.33 -5.24 -18.68
C LYS A 9 -44.97 -4.83 -17.23
N LYS A 10 -43.69 -4.61 -16.87
CA LYS A 10 -42.71 -3.52 -17.15
C LYS A 10 -42.85 -2.26 -16.25
N THR A 11 -41.87 -2.07 -15.36
CA THR A 11 -41.34 -0.77 -14.87
C THR A 11 -39.99 -1.06 -14.20
N THR A 12 -38.87 -0.93 -14.92
CA THR A 12 -37.96 0.23 -14.90
C THR A 12 -37.54 0.63 -13.48
N THR A 13 -36.36 0.17 -13.07
CA THR A 13 -35.56 0.89 -12.09
C THR A 13 -34.14 0.92 -12.62
N GLU A 14 -33.82 2.01 -13.31
CA GLU A 14 -32.45 2.41 -13.59
C GLU A 14 -31.78 2.73 -12.25
N SER A 15 -31.05 1.78 -11.68
CA SER A 15 -29.95 2.16 -10.80
C SER A 15 -28.73 2.36 -11.69
N ARG A 16 -28.36 3.64 -11.86
CA ARG A 16 -27.07 4.05 -12.40
C ARG A 16 -25.98 3.50 -11.48
N GLY A 17 -25.62 2.23 -11.67
CA GLY A 17 -24.39 1.65 -11.18
C GLY A 17 -23.26 2.29 -11.95
N GLY A 18 -22.73 3.40 -11.43
CA GLY A 18 -21.42 3.87 -11.82
C GLY A 18 -20.47 2.69 -11.65
N ARG A 19 -19.94 2.18 -12.78
CA ARG A 19 -18.80 1.26 -12.76
C ARG A 19 -17.70 1.98 -12.01
N SER A 20 -17.51 1.64 -10.74
CA SER A 20 -16.20 1.80 -10.12
C SER A 20 -15.29 0.91 -10.96
N GLU A 21 -14.46 1.52 -11.79
CA GLU A 21 -13.37 0.81 -12.47
C GLU A 21 -12.53 0.18 -11.36
N SER A 22 -12.80 -1.09 -11.08
CA SER A 22 -11.96 -1.88 -10.19
C SER A 22 -10.63 -2.02 -10.90
N ASN A 23 -9.69 -1.14 -10.56
CA ASN A 23 -8.30 -1.30 -10.98
C ASN A 23 -7.89 -2.75 -10.70
N PRO A 24 -7.33 -3.47 -11.69
CA PRO A 24 -6.94 -4.85 -11.46
C PRO A 24 -5.97 -4.88 -10.29
N VAL A 25 -6.35 -5.59 -9.22
CA VAL A 25 -5.52 -5.79 -8.04
C VAL A 25 -4.31 -6.61 -8.49
N ARG A 26 -3.21 -5.92 -8.78
CA ARG A 26 -1.97 -6.58 -9.20
C ARG A 26 -1.26 -7.14 -7.96
N PRO A 27 -0.85 -8.42 -7.98
CA PRO A 27 -0.10 -9.00 -6.88
C PRO A 27 1.28 -8.35 -6.80
N LEU A 28 1.74 -8.02 -5.59
CA LEU A 28 3.10 -7.57 -5.36
C LEU A 28 4.08 -8.72 -5.67
N PRO A 29 5.25 -8.44 -6.29
CA PRO A 29 6.29 -9.45 -6.48
C PRO A 29 6.71 -10.07 -5.13
N SER A 30 6.90 -11.39 -5.09
CA SER A 30 7.25 -12.13 -3.86
C SER A 30 8.49 -11.57 -3.18
N GLN A 31 9.52 -11.21 -3.96
CA GLN A 31 10.76 -10.63 -3.45
C GLN A 31 10.53 -9.32 -2.67
N VAL A 32 9.64 -8.45 -3.15
CA VAL A 32 9.31 -7.19 -2.47
C VAL A 32 8.64 -7.49 -1.13
N LEU A 33 7.70 -8.43 -1.13
CA LEU A 33 6.98 -8.85 0.07
C LEU A 33 7.93 -9.49 1.09
N ASP A 34 8.86 -10.33 0.65
CA ASP A 34 9.86 -10.97 1.50
C ASP A 34 10.78 -9.95 2.18
N ILE A 35 11.21 -8.92 1.45
CA ILE A 35 12.01 -7.81 1.99
C ILE A 35 11.20 -7.05 3.06
N ILE A 36 9.94 -6.73 2.77
CA ILE A 36 9.05 -6.05 3.71
C ILE A 36 8.87 -6.89 4.98
N ILE A 37 8.53 -8.18 4.84
CA ILE A 37 8.36 -9.10 5.98
C ILE A 37 9.64 -9.18 6.79
N HIS A 38 10.79 -9.31 6.13
CA HIS A 38 12.07 -9.38 6.81
C HIS A 38 12.25 -8.15 7.73
N PHE A 39 12.07 -6.94 7.19
CA PHE A 39 12.24 -5.71 7.96
C PHE A 39 11.22 -5.54 9.07
N LEU A 40 9.96 -5.91 8.84
CA LEU A 40 8.92 -5.83 9.87
C LEU A 40 9.23 -6.69 11.11
N ASN A 41 10.03 -7.74 10.96
CA ASN A 41 10.36 -8.61 12.09
C ASN A 41 11.76 -8.35 12.67
N THR A 42 12.66 -7.67 11.96
CA THR A 42 14.04 -7.45 12.43
C THR A 42 14.30 -6.04 12.94
N VAL A 43 13.53 -5.04 12.48
CA VAL A 43 13.74 -3.64 12.88
C VAL A 43 13.04 -3.37 14.20
N HIS A 44 13.82 -3.00 15.23
CA HIS A 44 13.28 -2.64 16.54
C HIS A 44 12.72 -1.20 16.55
N THR A 45 13.53 -0.24 16.14
CA THR A 45 13.13 1.18 16.07
C THR A 45 13.61 1.77 14.75
N GLY A 46 12.73 2.42 13.99
CA GLY A 46 13.09 2.90 12.66
C GLY A 46 11.92 3.22 11.75
N TYR A 47 12.21 3.29 10.45
CA TYR A 47 11.23 3.48 9.39
C TYR A 47 11.54 2.59 8.19
N LEU A 48 10.48 2.12 7.55
CA LEU A 48 10.51 1.50 6.23
C LEU A 48 9.69 2.37 5.28
N ILE A 49 10.33 2.89 4.24
CA ILE A 49 9.71 3.76 3.24
C ILE A 49 9.66 3.03 1.91
N LEU A 50 8.45 2.84 1.39
CA LEU A 50 8.19 2.17 0.11
C LEU A 50 7.71 3.21 -0.88
N THR A 51 8.49 3.46 -1.93
CA THR A 51 8.06 4.36 -3.02
C THR A 51 7.38 3.55 -4.10
N VAL A 52 6.18 3.98 -4.48
CA VAL A 52 5.33 3.31 -5.46
C VAL A 52 5.16 4.20 -6.70
N GLN A 53 5.34 3.60 -7.88
CA GLN A 53 5.09 4.23 -9.17
C GLN A 53 4.32 3.29 -10.08
N ASP A 54 3.26 3.80 -10.70
CA ASP A 54 2.35 3.06 -11.57
C ASP A 54 1.89 1.73 -10.93
N GLY A 55 1.62 1.76 -9.61
CA GLY A 55 1.21 0.61 -8.80
C GLY A 55 2.31 -0.39 -8.41
N HIS A 56 3.59 -0.10 -8.70
CA HIS A 56 4.72 -0.96 -8.40
C HIS A 56 5.65 -0.32 -7.36
N VAL A 57 6.13 -1.11 -6.39
CA VAL A 57 7.19 -0.65 -5.49
C VAL A 57 8.48 -0.55 -6.30
N VAL A 58 8.98 0.67 -6.48
CA VAL A 58 10.21 0.96 -7.24
C VAL A 58 11.41 1.21 -6.34
N LYS A 59 11.17 1.53 -5.06
CA LYS A 59 12.23 1.82 -4.09
C LYS A 59 11.81 1.40 -2.69
N ILE A 60 12.75 0.84 -1.95
CA ILE A 60 12.62 0.49 -0.54
C ILE A 60 13.77 1.16 0.21
N GLU A 61 13.45 2.00 1.19
CA GLU A 61 14.42 2.61 2.10
C GLU A 61 14.19 2.10 3.51
N LYS A 62 15.28 1.71 4.17
CA LYS A 62 15.28 1.22 5.54
C LYS A 62 16.14 2.13 6.39
N THR A 63 15.56 2.62 7.48
CA THR A 63 16.25 3.41 8.48
C THR A 63 16.10 2.72 9.82
N GLU A 64 17.22 2.35 10.44
CA GLU A 64 17.24 1.82 11.81
C GLU A 64 17.81 2.87 12.77
N LYS A 65 17.21 2.99 13.96
CA LYS A 65 17.65 3.87 15.03
C LYS A 65 18.07 3.03 16.24
N PHE A 66 19.32 3.19 16.65
CA PHE A 66 19.86 2.58 17.86
C PHE A 66 19.90 3.62 18.98
N ILE A 67 19.11 3.41 20.04
CA ILE A 67 19.07 4.31 21.19
C ILE A 67 20.09 3.81 22.21
N ILE A 68 21.18 4.56 22.38
CA ILE A 68 22.21 4.25 23.37
C ILE A 68 21.95 5.12 24.60
N SER A 69 21.59 4.50 25.73
CA SER A 69 21.42 5.22 26.99
C SER A 69 22.35 4.65 28.06
N ALA A 70 22.90 5.50 28.94
CA ALA A 70 23.75 5.07 30.05
C ALA A 70 23.01 4.17 31.08
N LYS A 71 21.67 4.12 31.01
CA LYS A 71 20.80 3.33 31.89
C LYS A 71 20.28 2.04 31.23
N SER A 72 20.40 1.89 29.91
CA SER A 72 19.94 0.67 29.21
C SER A 72 21.01 -0.41 29.32
N ARG A 73 20.95 -1.19 30.40
CA ARG A 73 21.64 -2.48 30.50
C ARG A 73 20.90 -3.61 29.77
N GLU A 74 19.74 -3.31 29.19
CA GLU A 74 18.89 -4.27 28.49
C GLU A 74 18.67 -3.77 27.07
N ALA A 75 19.56 -4.17 26.16
CA ALA A 75 19.23 -4.26 24.75
C ALA A 75 19.98 -5.47 24.22
N GLY A 76 19.27 -6.60 24.19
CA GLY A 76 19.73 -7.82 23.56
C GLY A 76 20.23 -7.51 22.16
N TYR A 77 21.44 -7.95 21.89
CA TYR A 77 22.18 -7.79 20.65
C TYR A 77 21.31 -8.21 19.45
N ILE A 78 21.46 -7.46 18.37
CA ILE A 78 20.81 -7.61 17.05
C ILE A 78 20.39 -9.06 16.78
N HIS A 79 19.08 -9.32 16.72
CA HIS A 79 18.54 -10.63 16.37
C HIS A 79 18.62 -10.84 14.85
N TYR A 80 19.58 -11.64 14.41
CA TYR A 80 19.68 -12.12 13.03
C TYR A 80 18.83 -13.38 12.81
N ASP A 81 17.56 -13.36 13.20
CA ASP A 81 16.66 -14.46 12.86
C ASP A 81 15.91 -14.14 11.58
N LYS A 82 15.94 -15.09 10.64
CA LYS A 82 15.10 -15.03 9.45
C LYS A 82 13.67 -15.26 9.92
N PRO A 83 12.76 -14.28 9.81
CA PRO A 83 11.42 -14.45 10.31
C PRO A 83 10.70 -15.55 9.52
N GLN A 84 10.43 -16.68 10.18
CA GLN A 84 9.68 -17.78 9.60
C GLN A 84 8.15 -17.54 9.61
N LYS A 85 7.69 -16.52 10.35
CA LYS A 85 6.27 -16.23 10.53
C LYS A 85 5.85 -15.02 9.72
N LYS A 86 4.65 -15.12 9.11
CA LYS A 86 3.95 -13.98 8.51
C LYS A 86 3.72 -12.92 9.57
N HIS A 87 4.10 -11.68 9.29
CA HIS A 87 3.81 -10.57 10.18
C HIS A 87 2.30 -10.29 10.16
N PRO A 88 1.62 -10.08 11.30
CA PRO A 88 0.17 -9.89 11.35
C PRO A 88 -0.34 -8.71 10.50
N LEU A 89 0.50 -7.69 10.29
CA LEU A 89 0.18 -6.54 9.44
C LEU A 89 0.49 -6.72 7.96
N GLN A 90 0.99 -7.88 7.54
CA GLN A 90 1.34 -8.14 6.14
C GLN A 90 0.15 -7.89 5.20
N GLY A 91 -1.05 -8.38 5.56
CA GLY A 91 -2.26 -8.18 4.76
C GLY A 91 -2.64 -6.70 4.62
N LYS A 92 -2.55 -5.95 5.72
CA LYS A 92 -2.83 -4.51 5.74
C LYS A 92 -1.84 -3.73 4.87
N ILE A 93 -0.54 -3.99 5.01
CA ILE A 93 0.50 -3.31 4.22
C ILE A 93 0.36 -3.62 2.72
N THR A 94 0.05 -4.89 2.39
CA THR A 94 -0.21 -5.29 1.00
C THR A 94 -1.39 -4.50 0.42
N ALA A 95 -2.50 -4.39 1.16
CA ALA A 95 -3.67 -3.65 0.72
C ALA A 95 -3.38 -2.15 0.54
N GLU A 96 -2.64 -1.53 1.46
CA GLU A 96 -2.26 -0.10 1.34
C GLU A 96 -1.34 0.15 0.14
N LEU A 97 -0.36 -0.73 -0.10
CA LEU A 97 0.52 -0.61 -1.27
C LEU A 97 -0.24 -0.73 -2.59
N GLN A 98 -1.19 -1.66 -2.67
CA GLN A 98 -2.03 -1.84 -3.87
C GLN A 98 -2.96 -0.66 -4.14
N ALA A 99 -3.30 0.12 -3.11
CA ALA A 99 -4.11 1.33 -3.25
C ALA A 99 -3.32 2.52 -3.82
N ILE A 100 -1.98 2.52 -3.73
CA ILE A 100 -1.15 3.64 -4.18
C ILE A 100 -0.80 3.47 -5.66
N GLN A 101 -1.24 4.41 -6.50
CA GLN A 101 -0.79 4.46 -7.91
C GLN A 101 0.56 5.17 -8.04
N TYR A 102 0.74 6.29 -7.35
CA TYR A 102 2.00 7.04 -7.35
C TYR A 102 2.17 7.74 -6.00
N GLY A 103 3.26 7.47 -5.30
CA GLY A 103 3.40 7.95 -3.93
C GLY A 103 4.36 7.14 -3.07
N GLN A 104 4.11 7.18 -1.76
CA GLN A 104 4.92 6.51 -0.75
C GLN A 104 4.05 5.90 0.35
N LEU A 105 4.50 4.77 0.89
CA LEU A 105 4.01 4.20 2.14
C LEU A 105 5.16 4.24 3.16
N VAL A 106 4.97 4.96 4.26
CA VAL A 106 5.93 5.08 5.36
C VAL A 106 5.42 4.25 6.53
N ILE A 107 6.22 3.28 6.98
CA ILE A 107 5.91 2.42 8.12
C ILE A 107 6.91 2.76 9.22
N ARG A 108 6.42 3.27 10.34
CA ARG A 108 7.22 3.57 11.53
C ARG A 108 7.21 2.37 12.47
N LEU A 109 8.40 1.96 12.88
CA LEU A 109 8.58 0.90 13.88
C LEU A 109 9.13 1.50 15.17
N ASP A 110 8.54 1.09 16.28
CA ASP A 110 9.07 1.34 17.61
C ASP A 110 8.89 0.11 18.49
N ASN A 111 9.92 -0.20 19.28
CA ASN A 111 9.98 -1.37 20.14
C ASN A 111 9.60 -2.71 19.45
N GLY A 112 10.02 -2.89 18.20
CA GLY A 112 9.74 -4.07 17.37
C GLY A 112 8.29 -4.18 16.89
N GLN A 113 7.49 -3.13 17.08
CA GLN A 113 6.09 -3.06 16.66
C GLN A 113 5.89 -1.95 15.64
N VAL A 114 4.91 -2.11 14.77
CA VAL A 114 4.49 -1.03 13.88
C VAL A 114 3.68 -0.01 14.67
N GLU A 115 4.26 1.16 14.92
CA GLU A 115 3.64 2.28 15.61
C GLU A 115 2.68 3.02 14.67
N GLN A 116 3.08 3.22 13.41
CA GLN A 116 2.35 4.06 12.47
C GLN A 116 2.54 3.61 11.02
N ILE A 117 1.50 3.80 10.21
CA ILE A 117 1.55 3.63 8.75
C ILE A 117 0.98 4.91 8.13
N GLU A 118 1.77 5.60 7.33
CA GLU A 118 1.38 6.81 6.60
C GLU A 118 1.40 6.53 5.10
N LYS A 119 0.32 6.90 4.42
CA LYS A 119 0.21 6.83 2.96
C LYS A 119 0.23 8.25 2.39
N THR A 120 1.10 8.48 1.42
CA THR A 120 1.17 9.75 0.69
C THR A 120 0.99 9.47 -0.79
N GLU A 121 -0.08 9.99 -1.38
CA GLU A 121 -0.31 9.91 -2.82
C GLU A 121 0.08 11.22 -3.49
N LYS A 122 0.87 11.13 -4.57
CA LYS A 122 1.22 12.27 -5.40
C LYS A 122 0.40 12.19 -6.69
N ARG A 123 -0.16 13.30 -7.14
CA ARG A 123 -0.78 13.39 -8.47
C ARG A 123 0.24 13.99 -9.44
N ARG A 124 0.33 13.42 -10.64
CA ARG A 124 1.02 14.09 -11.75
C ARG A 124 0.22 15.35 -12.05
N VAL A 125 0.80 16.52 -11.78
CA VAL A 125 0.32 17.76 -12.36
C VAL A 125 0.82 17.71 -13.80
N HIS A 126 0.01 17.15 -14.70
CA HIS A 126 0.29 17.36 -16.13
C HIS A 126 0.25 18.86 -16.36
N GLU A 127 1.32 19.36 -16.97
CA GLU A 127 1.57 20.76 -17.22
C GLU A 127 0.33 21.40 -17.83
N LEU A 128 -0.02 22.55 -17.28
CA LEU A 128 -1.01 23.47 -17.83
C LEU A 128 -0.39 24.15 -19.07
N GLU A 129 0.12 23.37 -20.02
CA GLU A 129 0.64 23.86 -21.29
C GLU A 129 -0.50 23.94 -22.30
N GLY A 130 -0.85 25.18 -22.68
CA GLY A 130 -1.46 25.46 -23.98
C GLY A 130 -2.94 25.85 -24.02
N ILE A 131 -3.39 26.86 -23.26
CA ILE A 131 -4.69 27.52 -23.57
C ILE A 131 -4.56 29.02 -23.88
N TYR A 132 -3.44 29.67 -23.59
CA TYR A 132 -3.26 31.10 -23.94
C TYR A 132 -1.88 31.36 -24.53
N GLY A 133 -1.66 30.86 -25.75
CA GLY A 133 -0.66 31.39 -26.66
C GLY A 133 -1.36 32.25 -27.71
N ASP A 134 -1.94 33.37 -27.29
CA ASP A 134 -2.32 34.43 -28.23
C ASP A 134 -1.02 35.21 -28.53
N GLY A 135 -0.66 35.26 -29.81
CA GLY A 135 0.58 35.84 -30.28
C GLY A 135 0.63 37.35 -30.01
N ILE A 136 1.81 37.81 -29.61
CA ILE A 136 2.22 39.23 -29.65
C ILE A 136 2.33 39.75 -31.08
#